data_AF-X0SL77-F1
#
_entry.id   AF-X0SL77-F1
#
_cell.length_a   1.000
_cell.length_b   1.000
_cell.length_c   1.000
_cell.angle_alpha   90.00
_cell.angle_beta   90.00
_cell.angle_gamma   90.00
#
_symmetry.space_group_name_H-M   'P 1'
#
loop_
_entity.id
_entity.type
_entity.pdbx_description
1 polymer ?
#
loop_
_entity_poly.entity_id
_entity_poly.type
_entity_poly.pdbx_seq_one_letter_code
_entity_poly.pdbx_strand_id
1 'polypeptide(L)' 'MKTIMGHRFAEIAFTPNVKKAQEINGSRRSYARLDIGEVHHDVLGPREAAFIAERDSFYMATVSETGWPYIQHR' A
#
# COMPACT_ATOMS: atom_id res chain seq x y z
N MET A 1 12.63 -10.37 18.52
CA MET A 1 12.11 -8.99 18.38
C MET A 1 11.37 -8.92 17.06
N LYS A 2 10.04 -8.76 17.06
CA LYS A 2 9.26 -8.66 15.81
C LYS A 2 9.43 -7.23 15.30
N THR A 3 10.24 -7.03 14.27
CA THR A 3 10.32 -5.74 13.58
C THR A 3 8.91 -5.39 13.12
N ILE A 4 8.33 -4.34 13.68
CA ILE A 4 7.04 -3.84 13.24
C ILE A 4 7.28 -3.25 11.85
N MET A 5 6.67 -3.84 10.84
CA MET A 5 6.71 -3.35 9.47
C MET A 5 5.91 -2.05 9.45
N GLY A 6 6.59 -0.90 9.38
CA GLY A 6 5.94 0.42 9.49
C GLY A 6 4.85 0.67 8.46
N HIS A 7 4.90 -0.04 7.33
CA HIS A 7 3.93 0.05 6.25
C HIS A 7 3.13 -1.24 6.04
N ARG A 8 1.80 -1.16 6.21
CA ARG A 8 0.87 -2.28 5.92
C ARG A 8 1.01 -2.83 4.49
N PHE A 9 1.28 -1.95 3.54
CA PHE A 9 1.59 -2.33 2.16
C PHE A 9 2.82 -3.25 2.09
N ALA A 10 3.93 -2.88 2.73
CA ALA A 10 5.16 -3.67 2.72
C ALA A 10 4.96 -5.03 3.42
N GLU A 11 4.14 -5.08 4.46
CA GLU A 11 3.80 -6.33 5.15
C GLU A 11 3.09 -7.33 4.23
N ILE A 12 2.17 -6.85 3.40
CA ILE A 12 1.38 -7.69 2.48
C ILE A 12 2.19 -8.01 1.22
N ALA A 13 2.85 -7.01 0.63
CA ALA A 13 3.44 -7.12 -0.70
C ALA A 13 4.87 -7.66 -0.69
N PHE A 14 5.67 -7.40 0.34
CA PHE A 14 7.09 -7.77 0.35
C PHE A 14 7.31 -9.14 0.98
N THR A 15 6.70 -10.16 0.39
CA THR A 15 7.00 -11.56 0.70
C THR A 15 8.49 -11.88 0.45
N PRO A 16 9.04 -12.96 1.03
CA PRO A 16 10.43 -13.35 0.80
C PRO A 16 10.79 -13.47 -0.69
N ASN A 17 9.88 -14.02 -1.50
CA ASN A 17 10.08 -14.16 -2.94
C ASN A 17 10.08 -12.80 -3.67
N VAL A 18 9.20 -11.88 -3.26
CA VAL A 18 9.18 -10.52 -3.82
C VAL A 18 10.45 -9.76 -3.44
N LYS A 19 10.94 -9.86 -2.19
CA LYS A 19 12.21 -9.25 -1.78
C LYS A 19 13.39 -9.80 -2.60
N LYS A 20 13.42 -11.11 -2.86
CA LYS A 20 14.44 -11.72 -3.73
C LYS A 20 14.38 -11.18 -5.17
N ALA A 21 13.18 -11.02 -5.73
CA ALA A 21 13.00 -10.42 -7.04
C ALA A 21 13.43 -8.93 -7.06
N GLN A 22 13.16 -8.18 -5.99
CA GLN A 22 13.62 -6.80 -5.85
C GLN A 22 15.15 -6.69 -5.80
N GLU A 23 15.85 -7.66 -5.19
CA GLU A 23 17.33 -7.71 -5.20
C GLU A 23 17.87 -7.96 -6.61
N ILE A 24 17.30 -8.94 -7.31
CA ILE A 24 17.67 -9.25 -8.71
C ILE A 24 17.46 -8.03 -9.61
N ASN A 25 16.35 -7.32 -9.42
CA ASN A 25 16.00 -6.15 -10.21
C ASN A 25 16.63 -4.84 -9.69
N GLY A 26 17.46 -4.92 -8.63
CA GLY A 26 18.15 -3.77 -8.05
C GLY A 26 17.27 -2.74 -7.33
N SER A 27 15.97 -2.99 -7.19
CA SER A 27 15.01 -2.07 -6.56
C SER A 27 14.96 -2.20 -5.04
N ARG A 28 15.57 -3.24 -4.47
CA ARG A 28 15.42 -3.55 -3.04
C ARG A 28 15.89 -2.42 -2.12
N ARG A 29 17.01 -1.77 -2.44
CA ARG A 29 17.52 -0.62 -1.66
C ARG A 29 16.50 0.51 -1.57
N SER A 30 15.78 0.80 -2.66
CA SER A 30 14.77 1.86 -2.69
C SER A 30 13.59 1.55 -1.78
N TYR A 31 13.17 0.28 -1.75
CA TYR A 31 12.04 -0.20 -0.95
C TYR A 31 12.39 -0.54 0.50
N ALA A 32 13.67 -0.67 0.85
CA ALA A 32 14.10 -0.96 2.23
C ALA A 32 13.59 0.06 3.25
N ARG A 33 13.34 1.31 2.84
CA ARG A 33 12.77 2.37 3.68
C ARG A 33 11.33 2.09 4.10
N LEU A 34 10.57 1.28 3.36
CA LEU A 34 9.21 0.89 3.73
C LEU A 34 9.20 -0.26 4.75
N ASP A 35 10.35 -0.92 4.98
CA ASP A 35 10.46 -2.00 5.96
C ASP A 35 10.63 -1.48 7.41
N ILE A 36 10.96 -0.19 7.56
CA ILE A 36 11.33 0.46 8.81
C ILE A 36 10.53 1.75 8.97
N GLY A 37 9.87 1.92 10.11
CA GLY A 37 9.11 3.12 10.42
C GLY A 37 8.02 2.86 11.44
N GLU A 38 7.50 3.93 12.02
CA GLU A 38 6.32 3.87 12.87
C GLU A 38 5.05 3.68 12.01
N VAL A 39 4.04 3.01 12.60
CA VAL A 39 2.75 2.77 11.95
C VAL A 39 1.99 4.10 11.94
N HIS A 40 1.85 4.71 10.76
CA HIS A 40 1.33 6.08 10.63
C HIS A 40 0.28 6.27 9.52
N HIS A 41 -0.07 5.21 8.79
CA HIS A 41 -0.89 5.31 7.58
C HIS A 41 -2.35 4.91 7.78
N ASP A 42 -2.80 4.78 9.03
CA ASP A 42 -4.19 4.49 9.39
C ASP A 42 -5.02 5.76 9.65
N VAL A 43 -4.39 6.94 9.67
CA VAL A 43 -5.05 8.23 9.89
C VAL A 43 -4.83 9.16 8.69
N LEU A 44 -5.90 9.80 8.23
CA LEU A 44 -5.82 10.85 7.21
C LEU A 44 -5.38 12.17 7.87
N GLY A 45 -4.25 12.70 7.40
CA GLY A 45 -3.77 14.01 7.82
C GLY A 45 -4.43 15.16 7.04
N PRO A 46 -4.08 16.41 7.37
CA PRO A 46 -4.64 17.60 6.71
C PRO A 46 -4.40 17.61 5.19
N ARG A 47 -3.25 17.11 4.75
CA ARG A 47 -2.89 17.06 3.32
C ARG A 47 -3.78 16.07 2.57
N GLU A 48 -3.98 14.87 3.11
CA GLU A 48 -4.83 13.84 2.50
C GLU A 48 -6.29 14.30 2.46
N ALA A 49 -6.78 14.91 3.55
CA ALA A 49 -8.14 15.42 3.63
C ALA A 49 -8.40 16.53 2.60
N ALA A 50 -7.50 17.51 2.46
CA ALA A 50 -7.61 18.56 1.46
C ALA A 50 -7.59 18.00 0.03
N PHE A 51 -6.70 17.05 -0.24
CA PHE A 51 -6.66 16.38 -1.54
C PHE A 51 -7.98 15.68 -1.85
N ILE A 52 -8.56 14.93 -0.90
CA ILE A 52 -9.82 14.20 -1.12
C ILE A 52 -10.99 15.17 -1.35
N ALA A 53 -11.05 16.28 -0.61
CA ALA A 53 -12.15 17.26 -0.70
C ALA A 53 -12.25 17.93 -2.08
N GLU A 54 -11.17 17.98 -2.85
CA GLU A 54 -11.13 18.56 -4.20
C GLU A 54 -11.39 17.55 -5.33
N ARG A 55 -11.64 16.27 -5.02
CA ARG A 55 -11.91 15.25 -6.05
C ARG A 55 -13.39 15.17 -6.35
N ASP A 56 -13.72 15.15 -7.63
CA ASP A 56 -15.06 14.96 -8.18
C ASP A 56 -15.25 13.57 -8.81
N SER A 57 -14.20 12.75 -8.85
CA SER A 57 -14.25 11.35 -9.27
C SER A 57 -13.34 10.43 -8.46
N PHE A 58 -13.65 9.14 -8.45
CA PHE A 58 -12.85 8.11 -7.78
C PHE A 58 -12.97 6.74 -8.44
N TYR A 59 -11.96 5.89 -8.21
CA TYR A 59 -12.03 4.46 -8.54
C TYR A 59 -12.52 3.69 -7.31
N MET A 60 -13.55 2.87 -7.48
CA MET A 60 -14.10 1.99 -6.44
C MET A 60 -13.82 0.54 -6.79
N ALA A 61 -13.10 -0.16 -5.90
CA ALA A 61 -12.88 -1.59 -6.00
C ALA A 61 -13.92 -2.34 -5.16
N THR A 62 -14.59 -3.31 -5.77
CA THR A 62 -15.56 -4.19 -5.10
C THR A 62 -15.29 -5.65 -5.45
N VAL A 63 -15.91 -6.56 -4.68
CA VAL A 63 -15.97 -7.99 -5.02
C VAL A 63 -17.44 -8.37 -5.17
N SER A 64 -17.76 -9.16 -6.20
CA SER A 64 -19.09 -9.74 -6.35
C SER A 64 -19.39 -10.74 -5.22
N GLU A 65 -20.64 -11.18 -5.11
CA GLU A 65 -21.03 -12.30 -4.22
C GLU A 65 -20.18 -13.56 -4.46
N THR A 66 -19.78 -13.80 -5.71
CA THR A 66 -18.92 -14.92 -6.11
C THR A 66 -17.41 -14.66 -5.96
N GLY A 67 -17.02 -13.49 -5.43
CA GLY A 67 -15.63 -13.13 -5.20
C GLY A 67 -14.89 -12.60 -6.44
N TRP A 68 -15.59 -12.29 -7.53
CA TRP A 68 -14.96 -11.72 -8.72
C TRP A 68 -14.60 -10.25 -8.47
N PRO A 69 -13.33 -9.84 -8.66
CA PRO A 69 -12.91 -8.46 -8.41
C PRO A 69 -13.40 -7.54 -9.53
N TYR A 70 -13.78 -6.32 -9.16
CA TYR A 70 -14.27 -5.33 -10.10
C TYR A 70 -13.83 -3.91 -9.71
N ILE A 71 -13.49 -3.08 -10.69
CA ILE A 71 -13.14 -1.68 -10.51
C ILE A 71 -14.07 -0.82 -11.35
N GLN A 72 -14.66 0.19 -10.71
CA GLN A 72 -15.52 1.19 -11.34
C GLN A 72 -14.93 2.57 -11.20
N HIS A 73 -15.00 3.39 -12.25
CA HIS A 73 -14.82 4.83 -12.13
C HIS A 73 -16.18 5.47 -11.80
N ARG A 74 -16.22 6.36 -10.82
CA ARG A 74 -17.41 7.06 -10.33
C ARG A 74 -17.15 8.54 -10.25
#